data_AF-A0A942QIA5-F1
#
_entry.id   AF-A0A942QIA5-F1
#
_cell.length_a   1.000
_cell.length_b   1.000
_cell.length_c   1.000
_cell.angle_alpha   90.00
_cell.angle_beta   90.00
_cell.angle_gamma   90.00
#
_symmetry.space_group_name_H-M   'P 1'
#
loop_
_entity.id
_entity.type
_entity.pdbx_description
1 polymer ?
#
loop_
_entity_poly.entity_id
_entity_poly.type
_entity_poly.pdbx_seq_one_letter_code
_entity_poly.pdbx_strand_id
1 'polypeptide(L)' 'MSISTEKELGDALKNNQDSIEIEGDLSKKVIRIKATGTVAWAVAIGAIGIAVVLTVGSGGTAAPAAG' A
#
# COMPACT_ATOMS: atom_id res chain seq x y z
N MET A 1 4.93 -25.88 0.22
CA MET A 1 6.12 -25.64 1.07
C MET A 1 5.87 -24.32 1.75
N SER A 2 5.78 -24.30 3.08
CA SER A 2 5.51 -23.06 3.83
C SER A 2 6.80 -22.26 3.96
N ILE A 3 6.73 -20.96 3.65
CA ILE A 3 7.85 -20.03 3.73
C ILE A 3 7.78 -19.28 5.06
N SER A 4 8.88 -19.28 5.81
CA SER A 4 8.96 -18.63 7.11
C SER A 4 10.01 -17.51 7.18
N THR A 5 10.87 -17.38 6.16
CA THR A 5 11.94 -16.36 6.13
C THR A 5 11.82 -15.38 4.96
N GLU A 6 12.32 -14.16 5.14
CA GLU A 6 12.29 -13.10 4.11
C GLU A 6 13.10 -13.48 2.87
N LYS A 7 14.19 -14.25 3.07
CA LYS A 7 15.07 -14.72 1.98
C LYS A 7 14.35 -15.72 1.07
N GLU A 8 13.73 -16.74 1.65
CA GLU A 8 12.94 -17.72 0.89
C GLU A 8 11.77 -17.08 0.16
N LEU A 9 11.13 -16.07 0.77
CA LEU A 9 10.06 -15.31 0.13
C LEU A 9 10.57 -14.52 -1.08
N GLY A 10 11.74 -13.88 -0.96
CA GLY A 10 12.38 -13.17 -2.06
C GLY A 10 12.78 -14.10 -3.21
N ASP A 11 13.31 -15.27 -2.89
CA ASP A 11 13.67 -16.28 -3.89
C ASP A 11 12.43 -16.90 -4.57
N ALA A 12 11.35 -17.16 -3.83
CA ALA A 12 10.08 -17.63 -4.40
C ALA A 12 9.43 -16.60 -5.34
N LEU A 13 9.47 -15.32 -4.96
CA LEU A 13 8.97 -14.22 -5.80
C LEU A 13 9.80 -14.07 -7.08
N LYS A 14 11.13 -14.20 -6.99
CA LYS A 14 12.04 -14.11 -8.13
C LYS A 14 11.88 -15.29 -9.11
N ASN A 15 11.52 -16.45 -8.59
CA ASN A 15 11.23 -17.64 -9.39
C ASN A 15 9.80 -17.68 -9.94
N ASN A 16 8.99 -16.63 -9.75
CA ASN A 16 7.60 -16.54 -10.22
C ASN A 16 6.77 -17.79 -9.86
N GLN A 17 6.91 -18.29 -8.63
CA GLN A 17 6.10 -19.42 -8.21
C GLN A 17 4.61 -19.06 -8.20
N ASP A 18 3.77 -19.93 -8.76
CA ASP A 18 2.32 -19.71 -8.90
C ASP A 18 1.57 -19.64 -7.55
N SER A 19 2.11 -20.27 -6.51
CA SER A 19 1.51 -20.27 -5.17
C SER A 19 2.58 -20.19 -4.09
N ILE A 20 2.50 -19.15 -3.25
CA ILE A 20 3.43 -18.90 -2.14
C ILE A 20 2.63 -18.89 -0.83
N GLU A 21 2.87 -19.87 0.02
CA GLU A 21 2.22 -20.01 1.32
C GLU A 21 3.15 -19.50 2.43
N ILE A 22 2.73 -18.43 3.12
CA ILE A 22 3.54 -17.71 4.11
C ILE A 22 2.93 -17.90 5.49
N GLU A 23 3.72 -18.40 6.45
CA GLU A 23 3.27 -18.67 7.82
C GLU A 23 3.98 -17.78 8.85
N GLY A 24 3.43 -17.69 10.06
CA GLY A 24 4.11 -17.05 11.21
C GLY A 24 4.27 -15.53 11.11
N ASP A 25 5.36 -14.99 11.69
CA ASP A 25 5.61 -13.54 11.77
C ASP A 25 5.81 -12.88 10.40
N LEU A 26 6.33 -13.63 9.43
CA LEU A 26 6.53 -13.15 8.07
C LEU A 26 5.21 -12.78 7.40
N SER A 27 4.15 -13.57 7.62
CA SER A 27 2.81 -13.26 7.11
C SER A 27 2.32 -11.90 7.62
N LYS A 28 2.54 -11.59 8.91
CA LYS A 28 2.15 -10.31 9.51
C LYS A 28 2.93 -9.14 8.92
N LYS A 29 4.24 -9.30 8.70
CA LYS A 29 5.07 -8.27 8.06
C LYS A 29 4.61 -8.00 6.62
N VAL A 30 4.39 -9.05 5.83
CA VAL A 30 3.96 -8.92 4.43
C VAL A 30 2.57 -8.29 4.33
N ILE A 31 1.62 -8.72 5.17
CA ILE A 31 0.28 -8.11 5.26
C ILE A 31 0.39 -6.62 5.61
N ARG A 32 1.25 -6.24 6.58
CA ARG A 32 1.51 -4.83 6.91
C ARG A 32 2.06 -4.05 5.73
N ILE A 33 3.02 -4.59 4.97
CA ILE A 33 3.57 -3.91 3.78
C ILE A 33 2.47 -3.69 2.73
N LYS A 34 1.65 -4.72 2.46
CA LYS A 34 0.55 -4.63 1.49
C LYS A 34 -0.51 -3.61 1.93
N ALA A 35 -0.87 -3.63 3.22
CA ALA A 35 -1.79 -2.68 3.82
C ALA A 35 -1.24 -1.26 3.74
N THR A 36 0.01 -1.00 4.12
CA THR A 36 0.61 0.34 4.02
C THR A 36 0.69 0.80 2.56
N GLY A 37 1.05 -0.06 1.60
CA GLY A 37 1.14 0.32 0.18
C GLY A 37 -0.20 0.74 -0.43
N THR A 38 -1.26 -0.05 -0.24
CA THR A 38 -2.59 0.24 -0.80
C THR A 38 -3.33 1.30 0.01
N VAL A 39 -3.25 1.25 1.35
CA VAL A 39 -3.94 2.22 2.21
C VAL A 39 -3.27 3.59 2.11
N ALA A 40 -1.95 3.70 2.02
CA ALA A 40 -1.30 5.01 1.84
C ALA A 40 -1.70 5.66 0.52
N TRP A 41 -1.77 4.89 -0.58
CA TRP A 41 -2.28 5.41 -1.85
C TRP A 41 -3.76 5.78 -1.79
N ALA A 42 -4.60 4.97 -1.13
CA ALA A 42 -6.02 5.28 -0.97
C ALA A 42 -6.27 6.51 -0.08
N VAL A 43 -5.48 6.70 0.97
CA VAL A 43 -5.53 7.90 1.84
C VAL A 43 -5.03 9.13 1.07
N ALA A 44 -3.95 9.02 0.30
CA ALA A 44 -3.45 10.10 -0.54
C ALA A 44 -4.49 10.52 -1.59
N ILE A 45 -5.07 9.56 -2.31
CA ILE A 45 -6.13 9.83 -3.29
C ILE A 45 -7.39 10.34 -2.61
N GLY A 46 -7.77 9.80 -1.44
CA GLY A 46 -8.92 10.25 -0.67
C GLY A 46 -8.78 11.71 -0.23
N ALA A 47 -7.61 12.11 0.25
CA ALA A 47 -7.32 13.50 0.61
C ALA A 47 -7.38 14.44 -0.60
N ILE A 48 -6.80 14.03 -1.74
CA ILE A 48 -6.86 14.79 -2.99
C ILE A 48 -8.31 14.90 -3.49
N GLY A 49 -9.09 13.81 -3.45
CA GLY A 49 -10.48 13.77 -3.87
C GLY A 49 -11.36 14.73 -3.05
N ILE A 50 -11.17 14.76 -1.73
CA ILE A 50 -11.87 15.72 -0.85
C ILE A 50 -11.48 17.16 -1.21
N ALA A 51 -10.19 17.43 -1.45
CA ALA A 51 -9.72 18.77 -1.85
C ALA A 51 -10.29 19.22 -3.21
N VAL A 52 -10.38 18.32 -4.20
CA VAL A 52 -10.96 18.61 -5.52
C VAL A 52 -12.47 18.88 -5.42
N VAL A 53 -13.21 18.10 -4.65
CA VAL A 53 -14.66 18.31 -4.46
C VAL A 53 -14.94 19.65 -3.78
N LEU A 54 -14.14 20.03 -2.79
CA LEU A 54 -14.28 21.32 -2.11
C LEU A 54 -13.87 22.50 -3.00
N THR A 55 -12.82 22.37 -3.82
CA THR A 55 -12.34 23.44 -4.72
C THR A 55 -13.21 23.65 -5.95
N VAL A 56 -13.82 22.60 -6.49
CA VAL A 56 -14.80 22.70 -7.60
C VAL A 56 -16.11 23.30 -7.12
N GLY A 57 -16.50 23.07 -5.85
CA GLY A 57 -17.63 23.77 -5.22
C GLY A 57 -17.37 25.25 -4.90
N SER A 58 -16.11 25.68 -4.83
CA SER A 58 -15.72 27.02 -4.36
C SER A 58 -14.94 27.89 -5.36
N GLY A 59 -14.76 27.47 -6.62
CA GLY A 59 -14.10 28.30 -7.65
C GLY A 59 -12.57 28.38 -7.56
N GLY A 60 -11.89 27.35 -7.04
CA GLY A 60 -10.46 27.14 -7.31
C GLY A 60 -9.42 27.83 -6.41
N THR A 61 -9.70 28.14 -5.14
CA THR A 61 -8.74 28.84 -4.27
C THR A 61 -8.19 28.08 -3.06
N ALA A 62 -8.38 26.75 -2.93
CA ALA A 62 -7.79 26.00 -1.81
C ALA A 62 -6.53 25.24 -2.22
N ALA A 63 -5.43 25.97 -2.41
CA ALA A 63 -4.10 25.45 -2.07
C ALA A 63 -3.68 26.16 -0.78
N PRO A 64 -3.34 25.40 0.27
CA PRO A 64 -1.91 25.22 0.47
C PRO A 64 -1.54 23.79 0.88
N ALA A 65 -0.50 23.27 0.23
CA ALA A 65 0.40 22.28 0.83
C ALA A 65 1.77 22.95 0.92
N ALA A 66 2.01 23.62 2.04
CA ALA A 66 3.36 23.99 2.45
C ALA A 66 3.54 23.38 3.85
N GLY A 67 4.13 22.18 3.86
CA GLY A 67 4.92 21.71 4.99
C GLY A 67 6.34 22.20 4.84
#